data_AF-A0A9E6C4K2-F1
#
_entry.id   AF-A0A9E6C4K2-F1
#
_cell.length_a   1.000
_cell.length_b   1.000
_cell.length_c   1.000
_cell.angle_alpha   90.00
_cell.angle_beta   90.00
_cell.angle_gamma   90.00
#
_symmetry.space_group_name_H-M   'P 1'
#
loop_
_entity.id
_entity.type
_entity.pdbx_description
1 polymer ?
#
loop_
_entity_poly.entity_id
_entity_poly.type
_entity_poly.pdbx_seq_one_letter_code
_entity_poly.pdbx_strand_id
1 'polypeptide(L)'
;MFSMDDPRHRAAVDAANMLAEIDGLPNQLARGWTWGQNWPLPAGPQPRALVVAGMGGSAIAADLLQGYAQPYLSIPYVVWRDYGLPAWAQGPEVWVVASSHSGNTEETLSAARAAHTRGC
;
A
#
# COMPACT_ATOMS: atom_id res chain seq x y z
N MET A 1 -32.54 11.04 -20.51
CA MET A 1 -31.68 11.32 -19.34
C MET A 1 -31.43 9.99 -18.66
N PHE A 2 -30.18 9.55 -18.55
CA PHE A 2 -29.84 8.30 -17.86
C PHE A 2 -30.05 8.51 -16.35
N SER A 3 -30.82 7.65 -15.70
CA SER A 3 -30.97 7.68 -14.24
C SER A 3 -29.98 6.69 -13.61
N MET A 4 -29.10 7.21 -12.74
CA MET A 4 -28.20 6.38 -11.95
C MET A 4 -28.90 5.73 -10.74
N ASP A 5 -30.18 6.03 -10.53
CA ASP A 5 -30.96 5.47 -9.42
C ASP A 5 -31.61 4.12 -9.78
N ASP A 6 -31.60 3.69 -11.05
CA ASP A 6 -32.08 2.36 -11.46
C ASP A 6 -30.97 1.29 -11.27
N PRO A 7 -31.16 0.31 -10.37
CA PRO A 7 -30.18 -0.75 -10.12
C PRO A 7 -29.81 -1.57 -11.37
N ARG A 8 -30.75 -1.77 -12.29
CA ARG A 8 -30.50 -2.55 -13.52
C ARG A 8 -29.58 -1.81 -14.48
N HIS A 9 -29.68 -0.49 -14.50
CA HIS A 9 -28.80 0.35 -15.31
C HIS A 9 -27.40 0.45 -14.70
N ARG A 10 -27.30 0.56 -13.37
CA ARG A 10 -26.00 0.56 -12.65
C ARG A 10 -25.21 -0.71 -12.96
N ALA A 11 -25.84 -1.89 -12.87
CA ALA A 11 -25.18 -3.15 -13.18
C ALA A 11 -24.68 -3.25 -14.63
N ALA A 12 -25.34 -2.59 -15.57
CA ALA A 12 -24.94 -2.59 -16.99
C ALA A 12 -23.74 -1.67 -17.28
N VAL A 13 -23.49 -0.65 -16.46
CA VAL A 13 -22.40 0.33 -16.66
C VAL A 13 -21.23 0.14 -15.69
N ASP A 14 -21.45 -0.51 -14.55
CA ASP A 14 -20.42 -0.80 -13.55
C ASP A 14 -19.63 -2.07 -13.91
N ALA A 15 -18.89 -2.00 -15.02
CA ALA A 15 -18.14 -3.13 -15.56
C ALA A 15 -17.06 -3.68 -14.60
N ALA A 16 -16.62 -2.86 -13.64
CA ALA A 16 -15.60 -3.22 -12.66
C ALA A 16 -16.17 -3.51 -11.26
N ASN A 17 -17.51 -3.52 -11.11
CA ASN A 17 -18.20 -3.77 -9.84
C ASN A 17 -17.75 -2.83 -8.70
N MET A 18 -17.43 -1.58 -9.06
CA MET A 18 -16.91 -0.55 -8.14
C MET A 18 -17.92 -0.20 -7.05
N LEU A 19 -19.21 -0.33 -7.33
CA LEU A 19 -20.23 -0.15 -6.31
C LEU A 19 -20.05 -1.13 -5.14
N ALA A 20 -19.83 -2.41 -5.45
CA ALA A 20 -19.62 -3.41 -4.42
C ALA A 20 -18.31 -3.19 -3.65
N GLU A 21 -17.27 -2.67 -4.30
CA GLU A 21 -16.02 -2.28 -3.64
C GLU A 21 -16.25 -1.16 -2.62
N ILE A 22 -17.04 -0.14 -2.99
CA ILE A 22 -17.42 0.96 -2.10
C ILE A 22 -18.27 0.46 -0.94
N ASP A 23 -19.33 -0.31 -1.22
CA ASP A 23 -20.22 -0.87 -0.20
C ASP A 23 -19.46 -1.84 0.73
N GLY A 24 -18.44 -2.52 0.21
CA GLY A 24 -17.59 -3.44 0.94
C GLY A 24 -16.55 -2.77 1.84
N LEU A 25 -16.26 -1.48 1.66
CA LEU A 25 -15.18 -0.76 2.33
C LEU A 25 -15.15 -0.96 3.86
N PRO A 26 -16.26 -0.89 4.63
CA PRO A 26 -16.23 -1.12 6.07
C PRO A 26 -15.65 -2.49 6.46
N ASN A 27 -16.01 -3.54 5.71
CA ASN A 27 -15.48 -4.89 5.92
C ASN A 27 -14.01 -5.00 5.51
N GLN A 28 -13.61 -4.31 4.43
CA GLN A 28 -12.20 -4.26 4.02
C GLN A 28 -11.33 -3.62 5.11
N LEU A 29 -11.78 -2.50 5.69
CA LEU A 29 -11.10 -1.81 6.79
C LEU A 29 -11.04 -2.67 8.06
N ALA A 30 -12.15 -3.30 8.45
CA ALA A 30 -12.19 -4.18 9.62
C ALA A 30 -11.20 -5.35 9.48
N ARG A 31 -11.14 -5.99 8.30
CA ARG A 31 -10.15 -7.05 8.03
C ARG A 31 -8.73 -6.52 8.06
N GLY A 32 -8.47 -5.38 7.42
CA GLY A 32 -7.16 -4.74 7.41
C GLY A 32 -6.66 -4.42 8.83
N TRP A 33 -7.54 -3.94 9.70
CA TRP A 33 -7.26 -3.70 11.11
C TRP A 33 -6.92 -4.98 11.87
N THR A 34 -7.71 -6.05 11.68
CA THR A 34 -7.43 -7.35 12.30
C THR A 34 -6.10 -7.94 11.80
N TRP A 35 -5.83 -7.87 10.50
CA TRP A 35 -4.56 -8.35 9.94
C TRP A 35 -3.37 -7.54 10.46
N GLY A 36 -3.47 -6.21 10.48
CA GLY A 36 -2.38 -5.34 10.96
C GLY A 36 -2.00 -5.63 12.42
N GLN A 37 -2.98 -5.89 13.29
CA GLN A 37 -2.71 -6.24 14.69
C GLN A 37 -2.02 -7.59 14.88
N ASN A 38 -2.23 -8.53 13.94
CA ASN A 38 -1.73 -9.89 14.05
C ASN A 38 -0.60 -10.19 13.04
N TRP A 39 -0.14 -9.17 12.29
CA TRP A 39 0.87 -9.38 11.27
C TRP A 39 2.21 -9.68 11.92
N PRO A 40 2.85 -10.82 11.62
CA PRO A 40 4.15 -11.14 12.18
C PRO A 40 5.18 -10.15 11.63
N LEU A 41 5.78 -9.34 12.50
CA LEU A 41 6.90 -8.49 12.13
C LEU A 41 8.20 -9.32 12.08
N PRO A 42 9.15 -8.97 11.20
CA PRO A 42 10.46 -9.59 11.18
C PRO A 42 11.11 -9.54 12.56
N ALA A 43 11.70 -10.67 12.99
CA ALA A 43 12.49 -10.71 14.21
C ALA A 43 13.78 -9.91 14.03
N GLY A 44 14.19 -9.16 15.06
CA GLY A 44 15.43 -8.40 15.01
C GLY A 44 15.30 -7.01 15.63
N PRO A 45 16.31 -6.14 15.44
CA PRO A 45 16.25 -4.76 15.88
C PRO A 45 15.16 -4.00 15.11
N GLN A 46 14.74 -2.86 15.67
CA GLN A 46 13.88 -1.93 14.96
C GLN A 46 14.53 -1.47 13.64
N PRO A 47 13.75 -1.27 12.57
CA PRO A 47 14.30 -0.74 11.33
C PRO A 47 14.89 0.65 11.54
N ARG A 48 15.95 0.97 10.80
CA ARG A 48 16.52 2.32 10.66
C ARG A 48 15.66 3.21 9.77
N ALA A 49 14.90 2.63 8.84
CA ALA A 49 14.01 3.35 7.93
C ALA A 49 12.92 2.43 7.37
N LEU A 50 11.78 3.03 7.00
CA LEU A 50 10.68 2.34 6.32
C LEU A 50 10.45 2.97 4.94
N VAL A 51 10.42 2.14 3.90
CA VAL A 51 10.05 2.54 2.54
C VAL A 51 8.74 1.84 2.16
N VAL A 52 7.73 2.59 1.76
CA VAL A 52 6.47 2.04 1.23
C VAL A 52 6.39 2.35 -0.26
N ALA A 53 6.59 1.32 -1.07
CA ALA A 53 6.59 1.43 -2.52
C ALA A 53 5.20 1.11 -3.11
N GLY A 54 4.64 2.01 -3.90
CA GLY A 54 3.34 1.81 -4.53
C GLY A 54 2.96 2.96 -5.44
N MET A 55 2.12 2.67 -6.44
CA MET A 55 1.63 3.67 -7.40
C MET A 55 0.14 3.96 -7.21
N GLY A 56 -0.26 5.19 -7.53
CA GLY A 56 -1.65 5.65 -7.52
C GLY A 56 -2.37 5.32 -6.22
N GLY A 57 -3.52 4.63 -6.33
CA GLY A 57 -4.32 4.20 -5.17
C GLY A 57 -3.55 3.39 -4.12
N SER A 58 -2.55 2.62 -4.54
CA SER A 58 -1.75 1.76 -3.65
C SER A 58 -0.82 2.56 -2.72
N ALA A 59 -0.58 3.84 -3.03
CA ALA A 59 0.22 4.75 -2.22
C ALA A 59 -0.63 5.64 -1.28
N ILE A 60 -1.95 5.73 -1.49
CA ILE A 60 -2.81 6.67 -0.74
C ILE A 60 -2.80 6.37 0.76
N ALA A 61 -2.91 5.09 1.13
CA ALA A 61 -2.84 4.69 2.54
C ALA A 61 -1.48 5.02 3.17
N ALA A 62 -0.39 4.96 2.38
CA ALA A 62 0.95 5.30 2.82
C ALA A 62 1.11 6.81 3.05
N ASP A 63 0.53 7.66 2.18
CA ASP A 63 0.50 9.10 2.39
C ASP A 63 -0.29 9.50 3.62
N LEU A 64 -1.48 8.91 3.79
CA LEU A 64 -2.32 9.16 4.96
C LEU A 64 -1.56 8.81 6.23
N LEU A 65 -0.91 7.63 6.25
CA LEU A 65 -0.10 7.21 7.38
C LEU A 65 1.09 8.14 7.60
N GLN A 66 1.79 8.56 6.55
CA GLN A 66 2.90 9.49 6.68
C GLN A 66 2.44 10.80 7.32
N GLY A 67 1.33 11.39 6.86
CA GLY A 67 0.79 12.63 7.41
C GLY A 67 0.33 12.50 8.86
N TYR A 68 -0.32 11.38 9.21
CA TYR A 68 -0.81 11.12 10.57
C TYR A 68 0.32 10.77 11.55
N ALA A 69 1.24 9.89 11.14
CA ALA A 69 2.24 9.30 12.01
C ALA A 69 3.47 10.19 12.17
N GLN A 70 3.67 11.22 11.34
CA GLN A 70 4.88 12.05 11.34
C GLN A 70 5.35 12.48 12.73
N PRO A 71 4.48 12.96 13.65
CA PRO A 71 4.92 13.40 14.99
C PRO A 71 5.37 12.26 15.91
N TYR A 72 5.04 11.02 15.56
CA TYR A 72 5.26 9.82 16.37
C TYR A 72 6.38 8.92 15.83
N LEU A 73 6.84 9.17 14.60
CA LEU A 73 7.88 8.36 13.96
C LEU A 73 9.26 8.71 14.52
N SER A 74 9.97 7.70 15.02
CA SER A 74 11.37 7.80 15.45
C SER A 74 12.37 7.57 14.32
N ILE A 75 11.90 7.16 13.14
CA ILE A 75 12.71 6.80 11.97
C ILE A 75 12.11 7.39 10.69
N PRO A 76 12.91 7.56 9.62
CA PRO A 76 12.40 7.99 8.33
C PRO A 76 11.34 7.03 7.77
N TYR A 77 10.23 7.61 7.32
CA TYR A 77 9.17 6.96 6.56
C TYR A 77 9.09 7.59 5.18
N VAL A 78 9.27 6.79 4.12
CA VAL A 78 9.32 7.28 2.73
C VAL A 78 8.28 6.56 1.89
N VAL A 79 7.40 7.32 1.24
CA VAL A 79 6.53 6.81 0.18
C VAL A 79 7.30 6.86 -1.14
N TRP A 80 7.49 5.70 -1.78
CA TRP A 80 8.27 5.54 -3.00
C TRP A 80 7.38 5.22 -4.19
N ARG A 81 7.49 6.03 -5.25
CA ARG A 81 6.63 5.97 -6.45
C ARG A 81 7.44 5.87 -7.73
N ASP A 82 8.57 5.18 -7.66
CA ASP A 82 9.52 5.08 -8.76
C ASP A 82 10.08 3.65 -8.82
N TYR A 83 10.87 3.38 -9.86
CA TYR A 83 11.58 2.14 -10.04
C TYR A 83 12.70 1.98 -9.00
N GLY A 84 13.00 0.72 -8.67
CA GLY A 84 14.05 0.39 -7.71
C GLY A 84 13.76 0.96 -6.33
N LEU A 85 14.79 1.48 -5.68
CA LEU A 85 14.71 2.05 -4.33
C LEU A 85 15.64 3.25 -4.22
N PRO A 86 15.41 4.16 -3.25
CA PRO A 86 16.37 5.21 -2.91
C PRO A 86 17.78 4.67 -2.75
N ALA A 87 18.79 5.42 -3.16
CA ALA A 87 20.19 4.94 -3.16
C ALA A 87 20.69 4.49 -1.77
N TRP A 88 20.15 5.09 -0.70
CA TRP A 88 20.51 4.77 0.68
C TRP A 88 19.80 3.52 1.25
N ALA A 89 18.77 3.01 0.56
CA ALA A 89 17.96 1.88 1.02
C ALA A 89 18.67 0.56 0.68
N GLN A 90 19.30 -0.02 1.69
CA GLN A 90 20.05 -1.27 1.66
C GLN A 90 20.24 -1.81 3.08
N GLY A 91 20.38 -3.13 3.19
CA GLY A 91 20.65 -3.81 4.45
C GLY A 91 19.39 -4.14 5.27
N PRO A 92 19.51 -5.11 6.20
CA PRO A 92 18.37 -5.71 6.91
C PRO A 92 17.65 -4.74 7.86
N GLU A 93 18.24 -3.57 8.13
CA GLU A 93 17.62 -2.52 8.92
C GLU A 93 16.71 -1.58 8.10
N VAL A 94 16.62 -1.74 6.77
CA VAL A 94 15.71 -0.94 5.94
C VAL A 94 14.52 -1.80 5.54
N TRP A 95 13.36 -1.56 6.14
CA TRP A 95 12.18 -2.34 5.81
C TRP A 95 11.46 -1.75 4.60
N VAL A 96 10.97 -2.62 3.72
CA VAL A 96 10.26 -2.24 2.50
C VAL A 96 8.89 -2.90 2.45
N VAL A 97 7.84 -2.10 2.27
CA VAL A 97 6.48 -2.56 2.02
C VAL A 97 6.12 -2.26 0.56
N ALA A 98 5.93 -3.30 -0.24
CA ALA A 98 5.52 -3.17 -1.63
C ALA A 98 3.99 -3.34 -1.74
N SER A 99 3.28 -2.27 -2.12
CA SER A 99 1.82 -2.18 -2.20
C SER A 99 1.38 -2.08 -3.66
N SER A 100 0.60 -3.06 -4.12
CA SER A 100 0.01 -3.06 -5.48
C SER A 100 -1.29 -3.84 -5.49
N HIS A 101 -2.41 -3.16 -5.71
CA HIS A 101 -3.72 -3.81 -5.86
C HIS A 101 -3.73 -4.85 -7.00
N SER A 102 -3.13 -4.53 -8.15
CA SER A 102 -3.10 -5.43 -9.32
C SER A 102 -2.07 -6.56 -9.21
N GLY A 103 -1.17 -6.49 -8.22
CA GLY A 103 0.03 -7.34 -8.16
C GLY A 103 1.07 -7.14 -9.28
N ASN A 104 0.78 -6.34 -10.31
CA ASN A 104 1.58 -6.26 -11.54
C ASN A 104 2.16 -4.86 -11.81
N THR A 105 2.02 -3.92 -10.88
CA THR A 105 2.56 -2.57 -11.04
C THR A 105 4.07 -2.64 -11.17
N GLU A 106 4.62 -2.18 -12.30
CA GLU A 106 6.02 -2.40 -12.68
C GLU A 106 6.99 -1.74 -11.68
N GLU A 107 6.67 -0.52 -11.25
CA GLU A 107 7.43 0.24 -10.25
C GLU A 107 7.46 -0.50 -8.91
N THR A 108 6.30 -0.98 -8.44
CA THR A 108 6.21 -1.74 -7.18
C THR A 108 7.01 -3.03 -7.25
N LEU A 109 6.93 -3.77 -8.37
CA LEU A 109 7.70 -4.99 -8.58
C LEU A 109 9.20 -4.72 -8.72
N SER A 110 9.57 -3.59 -9.32
CA SER A 110 10.96 -3.13 -9.40
C SER A 110 11.51 -2.84 -8.00
N ALA A 111 10.75 -2.14 -7.15
CA ALA A 111 11.11 -1.87 -5.77
C ALA A 111 11.24 -3.14 -4.92
N ALA A 112 10.29 -4.07 -5.04
CA ALA A 112 10.35 -5.36 -4.35
C ALA A 112 11.60 -6.18 -4.73
N ARG A 113 11.92 -6.24 -6.03
CA ARG A 113 13.15 -6.90 -6.51
C ARG A 113 14.40 -6.21 -5.98
N ALA A 114 14.45 -4.88 -6.02
CA ALA A 114 15.57 -4.12 -5.49
C ALA A 114 15.75 -4.32 -3.98
N ALA A 115 14.66 -4.37 -3.20
CA ALA A 115 14.69 -4.67 -1.78
C ALA A 115 15.36 -6.02 -1.51
N HIS A 116 14.88 -7.06 -2.21
CA HIS A 116 15.43 -8.41 -2.09
C HIS A 116 16.93 -8.47 -2.44
N THR A 117 17.34 -7.84 -3.56
CA THR A 117 18.75 -7.81 -3.98
C THR A 117 19.64 -7.06 -3.01
N ARG A 118 19.14 -6.00 -2.36
CA ARG A 118 19.90 -5.15 -1.43
C ARG A 118 19.84 -5.65 0.02
N GLY A 119 19.19 -6.77 0.26
CA GLY A 119 19.06 -7.38 1.59
C GLY A 119 18.23 -6.53 2.57
N CYS A 120 17.28 -5.76 2.03
CA CYS A 120 16.25 -5.08 2.81
C CYS A 120 15.21 -6.08 3.36
#